data_AF-A0A7K5EP91-F1
#
_entry.id   AF-A0A7K5EP91-F1
#
_cell.length_a   1.000
_cell.length_b   1.000
_cell.length_c   1.000
_cell.angle_alpha   90.00
_cell.angle_beta   90.00
_cell.angle_gamma   90.00
#
_symmetry.space_group_name_H-M   'P 1'
#
loop_
_entity.id
_entity.type
_entity.pdbx_description
1 polymer ?
#
loop_
_entity_poly.entity_id
_entity_poly.type
_entity_poly.pdbx_seq_one_letter_code
_entity_poly.pdbx_strand_id
1 'polypeptide(L)'
;ERGIPFSVSMRHAFVPFPGGLILAADYSQLELRILAHLSCDCRLIQALNGGTDVFKSIAAEWKMIDPKAVGDRTRQQAKQICYGIIYGIGAKSLGEQMGIDENEAANYIESFKSRYTGLD
;
A
#
# COMPACT_ATOMS: atom_id res chain seq x y z
N GLU A 1 -9.77 16.47 -29.52
CA GLU A 1 -10.26 17.16 -28.31
C GLU A 1 -10.80 16.12 -27.34
N ARG A 2 -10.12 15.86 -26.21
CA ARG A 2 -10.68 14.99 -25.16
C ARG A 2 -11.43 15.92 -24.20
N GLY A 3 -12.77 15.87 -24.24
CA GLY A 3 -13.62 16.67 -23.36
C GLY A 3 -13.32 16.38 -21.89
N ILE A 4 -13.48 17.40 -21.04
CA ILE A 4 -13.25 17.32 -19.60
C ILE A 4 -14.12 16.18 -19.04
N PRO A 5 -13.55 15.20 -18.32
CA PRO A 5 -14.33 14.07 -17.81
C PRO A 5 -15.34 14.55 -16.76
N PHE A 6 -16.62 14.21 -16.95
CA PHE A 6 -17.68 14.41 -15.97
C PHE A 6 -17.66 13.28 -14.94
N SER A 7 -17.71 13.64 -13.65
CA SER A 7 -17.61 12.73 -12.51
C SER A 7 -18.81 12.95 -11.58
N VAL A 8 -19.54 11.88 -11.27
CA VAL A 8 -20.65 11.89 -10.31
C VAL A 8 -20.25 11.11 -9.07
N SER A 9 -20.39 11.72 -7.90
CA SER A 9 -20.23 11.04 -6.61
C SER A 9 -21.56 11.08 -5.88
N MET A 10 -22.20 9.91 -5.78
CA MET A 10 -23.45 9.75 -5.01
C MET A 10 -23.29 10.12 -3.54
N ARG A 11 -22.06 10.09 -3.00
CA ARG A 11 -21.76 10.53 -1.63
C ARG A 11 -22.03 12.02 -1.41
N HIS A 12 -22.07 12.85 -2.45
CA HIS A 12 -22.43 14.27 -2.32
C HIS A 12 -23.91 14.50 -1.98
N ALA A 13 -24.76 13.49 -2.08
CA ALA A 13 -26.17 13.60 -1.65
C ALA A 13 -26.32 13.67 -0.12
N PHE A 14 -25.32 13.25 0.64
CA PHE A 14 -25.31 13.33 2.10
C PHE A 14 -24.80 14.71 2.53
N VAL A 15 -25.70 15.54 3.04
CA VAL A 15 -25.41 16.92 3.45
C VAL A 15 -25.71 17.12 4.94
N PRO A 16 -24.96 17.97 5.66
CA PRO A 16 -25.29 18.29 7.04
C PRO A 16 -26.55 19.17 7.11
N PHE A 17 -27.10 19.30 8.31
CA PHE A 17 -28.15 20.29 8.58
C PHE A 17 -27.63 21.73 8.33
N PRO A 18 -28.51 22.73 8.10
CA PRO A 18 -28.09 24.12 7.90
C PRO A 18 -27.22 24.65 9.05
N GLY A 19 -26.03 25.14 8.72
CA GLY A 19 -25.03 25.59 9.72
C GLY A 19 -24.17 24.48 10.32
N GLY A 20 -24.42 23.21 9.98
CA GLY A 20 -23.64 22.05 10.41
C GLY A 20 -22.48 21.71 9.47
N LEU A 21 -21.59 20.83 9.93
CA LEU A 21 -20.45 20.29 9.19
C LEU A 21 -20.45 18.75 9.27
N ILE A 22 -19.94 18.08 8.23
CA ILE A 22 -19.64 16.65 8.26
C ILE A 22 -18.17 16.48 8.64
N LEU A 23 -17.90 15.72 9.71
CA LEU A 23 -16.55 15.32 10.10
C LEU A 23 -16.33 13.87 9.69
N ALA A 24 -15.25 13.61 8.97
CA ALA A 24 -14.77 12.27 8.64
C ALA A 24 -13.38 12.08 9.25
N ALA A 25 -13.19 10.98 9.98
CA ALA A 25 -11.90 10.58 10.53
C ALA A 25 -11.61 9.15 10.05
N ASP A 26 -10.53 9.02 9.28
CA ASP A 26 -10.08 7.75 8.71
C ASP A 26 -8.69 7.42 9.27
N TYR A 27 -8.47 6.16 9.61
CA TYR A 27 -7.19 5.74 10.16
C TYR A 27 -6.11 5.69 9.09
N SER A 28 -4.99 6.36 9.34
CA SER A 28 -3.82 6.29 8.47
C SER A 28 -3.20 4.87 8.50
N GLN A 29 -3.55 4.08 7.47
CA GLN A 29 -3.04 2.74 7.20
C GLN A 29 -3.25 1.76 8.36
N LEU A 30 -4.48 1.67 8.89
CA LEU A 30 -4.84 0.82 10.03
C LEU A 30 -4.37 -0.64 9.89
N GLU A 31 -4.64 -1.27 8.75
CA GLU A 31 -4.30 -2.68 8.51
C GLU A 31 -2.80 -2.93 8.58
N LEU A 32 -1.99 -2.01 8.06
CA LEU A 32 -0.52 -2.07 8.14
C LEU A 32 -0.04 -1.93 9.59
N ARG A 33 -0.71 -1.09 10.40
CA ARG A 33 -0.39 -0.94 11.82
C ARG A 33 -0.74 -2.20 12.61
N ILE A 34 -1.85 -2.84 12.28
CA ILE A 34 -2.22 -4.15 12.85
C ILE A 34 -1.18 -5.20 12.46
N LEU A 35 -0.81 -5.27 11.16
CA LEU A 35 0.21 -6.18 10.69
C LEU A 35 1.53 -5.98 11.43
N ALA A 36 2.01 -4.74 11.52
CA ALA A 36 3.26 -4.39 12.20
C ALA A 36 3.24 -4.77 13.70
N HIS A 37 2.08 -4.65 14.33
CA HIS A 37 1.91 -5.05 15.73
C HIS A 37 1.96 -6.58 15.89
N LEU A 38 1.27 -7.32 15.02
CA LEU A 38 1.21 -8.79 15.10
C LEU A 38 2.54 -9.44 14.66
N SER A 39 3.18 -8.91 13.63
CA SER A 39 4.46 -9.41 13.11
C SER A 39 5.66 -9.01 13.95
N CYS A 40 5.51 -7.99 14.80
CA CYS A 40 6.61 -7.34 15.52
C CYS A 40 7.77 -6.89 14.59
N ASP A 41 7.50 -6.67 13.30
CA ASP A 41 8.55 -6.35 12.34
C ASP A 41 9.08 -4.92 12.56
N CYS A 42 10.31 -4.83 13.08
CA CYS A 42 10.93 -3.55 13.41
C CYS A 42 11.03 -2.60 12.20
N ARG A 43 11.23 -3.11 10.99
CA ARG A 43 11.35 -2.27 9.79
C ARG A 43 9.99 -1.69 9.41
N LEU A 44 8.93 -2.50 9.47
CA LEU A 44 7.58 -2.05 9.19
C LEU A 44 7.10 -1.03 10.24
N ILE A 45 7.40 -1.27 11.51
CA ILE A 45 7.12 -0.33 12.61
C ILE A 45 7.85 1.00 12.38
N GLN A 46 9.14 0.96 12.02
CA GLN A 46 9.91 2.17 11.71
C GLN A 46 9.34 2.91 10.50
N ALA A 47 8.99 2.20 9.43
CA ALA A 47 8.38 2.78 8.23
C ALA A 47 7.04 3.48 8.54
N LEU A 48 6.21 2.90 9.41
CA LEU A 48 4.91 3.46 9.81
C LEU A 48 5.01 4.64 10.79
N ASN A 49 6.10 4.71 11.56
CA ASN A 49 6.36 5.79 12.51
C ASN A 49 7.18 6.94 11.91
N GLY A 50 7.80 6.74 10.74
CA GLY A 50 8.64 7.74 10.08
C GLY A 50 7.90 8.97 9.52
N GLY A 51 6.57 8.98 9.52
CA GLY A 51 5.75 10.12 9.06
C GLY A 51 5.84 10.43 7.56
N THR A 52 6.60 9.64 6.80
CA THR A 52 6.72 9.74 5.34
C THR A 52 5.75 8.78 4.66
N ASP A 53 5.70 8.82 3.33
CA ASP A 53 4.91 7.85 2.56
C ASP A 53 5.42 6.43 2.84
N VAL A 54 4.62 5.66 3.59
CA VAL A 54 4.99 4.31 4.05
C VAL A 54 5.30 3.38 2.88
N PHE A 55 4.59 3.51 1.75
CA PHE A 55 4.82 2.65 0.58
C PHE A 55 6.10 3.04 -0.15
N LYS A 56 6.51 4.31 -0.09
CA LYS A 56 7.85 4.72 -0.56
C LYS A 56 8.93 4.17 0.36
N SER A 57 8.76 4.26 1.68
CA SER A 57 9.72 3.67 2.62
C SER A 57 9.83 2.16 2.43
N ILE A 58 8.69 1.47 2.26
CA ILE A 58 8.66 0.03 2.03
C ILE A 58 9.34 -0.33 0.71
N ALA A 59 9.04 0.40 -0.37
CA ALA A 59 9.65 0.20 -1.68
C ALA A 59 11.16 0.46 -1.66
N ALA A 60 11.62 1.48 -0.94
CA ALA A 60 13.02 1.84 -0.78
C ALA A 60 13.80 0.72 -0.09
N GLU A 61 13.28 0.21 1.03
CA GLU A 61 13.85 -0.93 1.75
C GLU A 61 13.84 -2.21 0.90
N TRP A 62 12.75 -2.47 0.17
CA TRP A 62 12.64 -3.64 -0.69
C TRP A 62 13.65 -3.59 -1.85
N LYS A 63 13.75 -2.47 -2.57
CA LYS A 63 14.65 -2.30 -3.73
C LYS A 63 16.07 -1.84 -3.37
N MET A 64 16.35 -1.58 -2.10
CA MET A 64 17.63 -1.04 -1.61
C MET A 64 18.03 0.27 -2.31
N ILE A 65 17.08 1.18 -2.46
CA ILE A 65 17.29 2.50 -3.07
C ILE A 65 16.91 3.62 -2.11
N ASP A 66 17.36 4.84 -2.39
CA ASP A 66 16.94 6.01 -1.62
C ASP A 66 15.41 6.24 -1.75
N PRO A 67 14.68 6.56 -0.66
CA PRO A 67 13.24 6.85 -0.71
C PRO A 67 12.85 7.93 -1.72
N LYS A 68 13.73 8.89 -2.02
CA LYS A 68 13.52 9.94 -3.04
C LYS A 68 13.65 9.41 -4.47
N ALA A 69 14.38 8.31 -4.66
CA ALA A 69 14.50 7.63 -5.94
C ALA A 69 13.31 6.69 -6.23
N VAL A 70 12.39 6.50 -5.27
CA VAL A 70 11.19 5.67 -5.45
C VAL A 70 10.17 6.42 -6.33
N GLY A 71 10.04 5.95 -7.56
CA GLY A 71 8.97 6.38 -8.47
C GLY A 71 7.59 5.79 -8.11
N ASP A 72 6.54 6.38 -8.67
CA ASP A 72 5.14 5.99 -8.38
C ASP A 72 4.83 4.55 -8.76
N ARG A 73 5.43 4.03 -9.83
CA ARG A 73 5.28 2.62 -10.23
C ARG A 73 5.78 1.67 -9.14
N THR A 74 7.00 1.90 -8.64
CA THR A 74 7.62 1.05 -7.61
C THR A 74 6.86 1.16 -6.29
N ARG A 75 6.39 2.35 -5.94
CA ARG A 75 5.50 2.58 -4.79
C ARG A 75 4.20 1.77 -4.91
N GLN A 76 3.57 1.79 -6.08
CA GLN A 76 2.33 1.05 -6.32
C GLN A 76 2.56 -0.47 -6.28
N GLN A 77 3.68 -0.95 -6.81
CA GLN A 77 4.08 -2.35 -6.69
C GLN A 77 4.26 -2.77 -5.24
N ALA A 78 5.00 -1.99 -4.44
CA ALA A 78 5.18 -2.27 -3.02
C ALA A 78 3.84 -2.31 -2.27
N LYS A 79 2.90 -1.41 -2.60
CA LYS A 79 1.54 -1.44 -2.05
C LYS A 79 0.80 -2.72 -2.40
N GLN A 80 0.81 -3.14 -3.66
CA GLN A 80 0.14 -4.34 -4.13
C GLN A 80 0.72 -5.61 -3.50
N ILE A 81 2.06 -5.74 -3.45
CA ILE A 81 2.73 -6.87 -2.77
C ILE A 81 2.36 -6.87 -1.30
N CYS A 82 2.44 -5.73 -0.60
CA CYS A 82 2.22 -5.69 0.84
C CYS A 82 0.79 -6.12 1.20
N TYR A 83 -0.24 -5.59 0.54
CA TYR A 83 -1.61 -6.05 0.74
C TYR A 83 -1.84 -7.47 0.24
N GLY A 84 -1.17 -7.86 -0.85
CA GLY A 84 -1.17 -9.24 -1.33
C GLY A 84 -0.71 -10.21 -0.26
N ILE A 85 0.40 -9.92 0.41
CA ILE A 85 0.96 -10.74 1.49
C ILE A 85 0.02 -10.74 2.70
N ILE A 86 -0.49 -9.57 3.13
CA ILE A 86 -1.45 -9.46 4.26
C ILE A 86 -2.66 -10.38 4.05
N TYR A 87 -3.16 -10.47 2.82
CA TYR A 87 -4.37 -11.23 2.50
C TYR A 87 -4.10 -12.62 1.92
N GLY A 88 -2.84 -13.07 1.88
CA GLY A 88 -2.49 -14.40 1.39
C GLY A 88 -2.77 -14.61 -0.10
N ILE A 89 -2.58 -13.57 -0.93
CA ILE A 89 -2.72 -13.70 -2.39
C ILE A 89 -1.66 -14.67 -2.92
N GLY A 90 -2.06 -15.56 -3.85
CA GLY A 90 -1.12 -16.42 -4.55
C GLY A 90 -0.27 -15.66 -5.57
N ALA A 91 0.94 -16.15 -5.87
CA ALA A 91 1.87 -15.56 -6.83
C ALA A 91 1.23 -15.33 -8.21
N LYS A 92 0.44 -16.29 -8.71
CA LYS A 92 -0.30 -16.16 -9.97
C LYS A 92 -1.22 -14.94 -10.00
N SER A 93 -2.10 -14.81 -9.00
CA SER A 93 -3.05 -13.70 -8.92
C SER A 93 -2.35 -12.35 -8.69
N LEU A 94 -1.23 -12.33 -7.96
CA LEU A 94 -0.40 -11.14 -7.83
C LEU A 94 0.22 -10.75 -9.18
N GLY A 95 0.75 -11.72 -9.93
CA GLY A 95 1.30 -11.51 -11.27
C GLY A 95 0.29 -10.89 -12.23
N GLU A 96 -0.93 -11.43 -12.25
CA GLU A 96 -2.05 -10.88 -13.03
C GLU A 96 -2.38 -9.42 -12.67
N GLN A 97 -2.42 -9.08 -11.37
CA GLN A 97 -2.68 -7.71 -10.91
C GLN A 97 -1.55 -6.72 -11.20
N MET A 98 -0.32 -7.23 -11.29
CA MET A 98 0.89 -6.45 -11.54
C MET A 98 1.26 -6.37 -13.03
N GLY A 99 0.66 -7.22 -13.87
CA GLY A 99 1.04 -7.37 -15.28
C GLY A 99 2.42 -7.99 -15.47
N ILE A 100 2.83 -8.88 -14.56
CA ILE A 100 4.11 -9.60 -14.59
C ILE A 100 3.86 -11.11 -14.63
N ASP A 101 4.90 -11.89 -14.93
CA ASP A 101 4.80 -13.34 -14.90
C ASP A 101 4.70 -13.90 -13.47
N GLU A 102 4.17 -15.13 -13.34
CA GLU A 102 3.97 -15.79 -12.04
C GLU A 102 5.29 -16.01 -11.29
N ASN A 103 6.39 -16.30 -11.99
CA ASN A 103 7.69 -16.54 -11.37
C ASN A 103 8.28 -15.24 -10.82
N GLU A 104 8.15 -14.14 -11.54
CA GLU A 104 8.55 -12.80 -11.11
C GLU A 104 7.74 -12.36 -9.89
N ALA A 105 6.42 -12.61 -9.90
CA ALA A 105 5.57 -12.35 -8.74
C ALA A 105 5.96 -13.20 -7.51
N ALA A 106 6.27 -14.48 -7.70
CA ALA A 106 6.77 -15.35 -6.63
C ALA A 106 8.08 -14.83 -6.05
N ASN A 107 9.04 -14.47 -6.91
CA ASN A 107 10.31 -13.87 -6.51
C ASN A 107 10.11 -12.54 -5.75
N TYR A 108 9.11 -11.74 -6.13
CA TYR A 108 8.78 -10.50 -5.43
C TYR A 108 8.22 -10.77 -4.03
N ILE A 109 7.33 -11.75 -3.88
CA ILE A 109 6.81 -12.15 -2.58
C ILE A 109 7.95 -12.63 -1.68
N GLU A 110 8.79 -13.54 -2.17
CA GLU A 110 9.93 -14.08 -1.41
C GLU A 110 10.93 -12.99 -1.03
N SER A 111 11.30 -12.14 -1.99
CA SER A 111 12.18 -11.00 -1.75
C SER A 111 11.62 -10.06 -0.69
N PHE A 112 10.31 -9.78 -0.72
CA PHE A 112 9.66 -8.95 0.27
C PHE A 112 9.67 -9.58 1.66
N LYS A 113 9.29 -10.87 1.77
CA LYS A 113 9.36 -11.62 3.03
C LYS A 113 10.78 -11.68 3.61
N SER A 114 11.79 -11.85 2.75
CA SER A 114 13.20 -11.85 3.20
C SER A 114 13.65 -10.51 3.80
N ARG A 115 13.03 -9.40 3.37
CA ARG A 115 13.31 -8.06 3.92
C ARG A 115 12.54 -7.80 5.21
N TYR A 116 11.29 -8.25 5.27
CA TYR A 116 10.37 -8.09 6.40
C TYR A 116 10.12 -9.44 7.08
N THR A 117 11.11 -9.91 7.82
CA THR A 117 11.15 -11.28 8.36
C THR A 117 10.07 -11.58 9.39
N GLY A 118 9.36 -10.57 9.91
CA GLY A 118 8.18 -10.80 10.76
C GLY A 118 6.92 -11.21 9.98
N LEU A 119 6.93 -11.09 8.65
CA LEU A 119 5.81 -11.41 7.76
C LEU A 119 5.93 -12.84 7.24
N ASP A 120 5.93 -13.83 8.13
CA ASP A 120 5.94 -15.24 7.76
C ASP A 120 4.53 -15.82 7.63
#